data_AF-A0A914MKV8-F1
#
_entry.id   AF-A0A914MKV8-F1
#
_cell.length_a   1.000
_cell.length_b   1.000
_cell.length_c   1.000
_cell.angle_alpha   90.00
_cell.angle_beta   90.00
_cell.angle_gamma   90.00
#
_symmetry.space_group_name_H-M   'P 1'
#
loop_
_entity.id
_entity.type
_entity.pdbx_description
1 polymer ?
#
loop_
_entity_poly.entity_id
_entity_poly.type
_entity_poly.pdbx_seq_one_letter_code
_entity_poly.pdbx_strand_id
1 'polypeptide(L)'
;MSTSGRLGFGDIVPKSALVQEWDVARNEYLDEGYYCEIRKNWEGKKFNDEHGPIKISMKWHFERMMGKPHKRVIRVKIVAPFIDDPEPPSEMAGICPDLWNYECVEMFFANNKGHYTEVEVGPHGHWLVLLHKGYRDCINNGKIYN
;
A
#
# COMPACT_ATOMS: atom_id res chain seq x y z
N MET A 1 -27.09 -19.15 -20.30
CA MET A 1 -26.87 -17.74 -19.95
C MET A 1 -26.15 -17.71 -18.60
N SER A 2 -24.89 -17.31 -18.56
CA SER A 2 -24.15 -17.12 -17.29
C SER A 2 -23.50 -15.75 -17.37
N THR A 3 -24.01 -14.83 -16.57
CA THR A 3 -23.59 -13.44 -16.50
C THR A 3 -22.20 -13.36 -15.88
N SER A 4 -21.18 -13.03 -16.69
CA SER A 4 -19.89 -12.58 -16.19
C SER A 4 -20.07 -11.27 -15.44
N GLY A 5 -20.19 -11.34 -14.12
CA GLY A 5 -20.23 -10.15 -13.27
C GLY A 5 -18.92 -9.39 -13.37
N ARG A 6 -18.92 -8.29 -14.12
CA ARG A 6 -17.91 -7.25 -13.95
C ARG A 6 -18.09 -6.69 -12.55
N LEU A 7 -17.10 -6.86 -11.69
CA LEU A 7 -17.03 -6.14 -10.43
C LEU A 7 -17.00 -4.64 -10.76
N GLY A 8 -17.96 -3.91 -10.21
CA GLY A 8 -18.06 -2.46 -10.34
C GLY A 8 -17.10 -1.77 -9.38
N PHE A 9 -16.83 -0.50 -9.61
CA PHE A 9 -16.21 0.35 -8.59
C PHE A 9 -17.14 0.39 -7.36
N GLY A 10 -16.68 -0.12 -6.22
CA GLY A 10 -17.42 -0.08 -4.95
C GLY A 10 -17.89 -1.43 -4.39
N ASP A 11 -17.64 -2.57 -5.06
CA ASP A 11 -17.98 -3.88 -4.52
C ASP A 11 -17.02 -4.28 -3.36
N ILE A 12 -17.57 -4.78 -2.24
CA ILE A 12 -16.78 -5.40 -1.16
C ILE A 12 -15.96 -6.53 -1.78
N VAL A 13 -14.63 -6.39 -1.75
CA VAL A 13 -13.72 -7.49 -2.10
C VAL A 13 -13.82 -8.51 -0.97
N PRO A 14 -14.42 -9.69 -1.17
CA PRO A 14 -14.53 -10.68 -0.11
C PRO A 14 -13.12 -11.06 0.37
N LYS A 15 -12.94 -11.41 1.65
CA LYS A 15 -11.63 -11.85 2.20
C LYS A 15 -10.99 -12.98 1.39
N SER A 16 -11.80 -13.81 0.70
CA SER A 16 -11.35 -14.84 -0.23
C SER A 16 -10.77 -14.31 -1.56
N ALA A 17 -11.10 -13.07 -1.91
CA ALA A 17 -10.55 -12.35 -3.05
C ALA A 17 -9.30 -11.52 -2.70
N LEU A 18 -9.03 -11.27 -1.41
CA LEU A 18 -7.70 -10.82 -0.97
C LEU A 18 -6.66 -11.91 -1.27
N VAL A 19 -5.41 -11.51 -1.52
CA VAL A 19 -4.31 -12.47 -1.71
C VAL A 19 -3.84 -12.94 -0.35
N GLN A 20 -3.91 -14.25 -0.12
CA GLN A 20 -3.44 -14.87 1.11
C GLN A 20 -1.95 -15.24 0.98
N GLU A 21 -1.27 -15.40 2.10
CA GLU A 21 0.17 -15.71 2.09
C GLU A 21 0.50 -17.04 1.39
N TRP A 22 -0.41 -18.02 1.44
CA TRP A 22 -0.28 -19.30 0.72
C TRP A 22 -0.64 -19.22 -0.78
N ASP A 23 -1.40 -18.21 -1.21
CA ASP A 23 -1.66 -17.98 -2.65
C ASP A 23 -0.37 -17.50 -3.35
N VAL A 24 0.50 -16.82 -2.60
CA VAL A 24 1.82 -16.36 -3.05
C VAL A 24 2.81 -17.51 -3.20
N ALA A 25 2.79 -18.48 -2.29
CA ALA A 25 3.72 -19.62 -2.31
C ALA A 25 3.51 -20.57 -3.50
N ARG A 26 2.36 -20.50 -4.18
CA ARG A 26 1.99 -21.36 -5.32
C ARG A 26 2.12 -20.70 -6.69
N ASN A 27 2.42 -19.40 -6.77
CA ASN A 27 2.51 -18.67 -8.04
C ASN A 27 3.94 -18.64 -8.59
N GLU A 28 4.11 -19.20 -9.78
CA GLU A 28 5.40 -19.40 -10.47
C GLU A 28 5.94 -18.15 -11.19
N TYR A 29 5.26 -17.00 -11.12
CA TYR A 29 5.68 -15.76 -11.79
C TYR A 29 5.88 -14.63 -10.78
N LEU A 30 7.04 -14.65 -10.12
CA LEU A 30 7.61 -13.46 -9.50
C LEU A 30 8.25 -12.63 -10.61
N ASP A 31 7.60 -11.54 -11.00
CA ASP A 31 8.24 -10.58 -11.90
C ASP A 31 9.27 -9.75 -11.12
N GLU A 32 10.24 -9.16 -11.81
CA GLU A 32 11.28 -8.33 -11.20
C GLU A 32 10.67 -7.29 -10.25
N GLY A 33 11.11 -7.32 -8.98
CA GLY A 33 10.62 -6.43 -7.94
C GLY A 33 11.29 -5.06 -7.97
N TYR A 34 10.83 -4.16 -7.10
CA TYR A 34 11.51 -2.90 -6.83
C TYR A 34 12.18 -2.94 -5.45
N TYR A 35 13.39 -2.42 -5.34
CA TYR A 35 14.07 -2.22 -4.07
C TYR A 35 14.62 -0.80 -4.02
N CYS A 36 14.36 -0.09 -2.92
CA CYS A 36 15.02 1.17 -2.64
C CYS A 36 15.36 1.31 -1.16
N GLU A 37 16.32 2.20 -0.92
CA GLU A 37 16.72 2.60 0.42
C GLU A 37 16.73 4.12 0.51
N ILE A 38 16.01 4.65 1.50
CA ILE A 38 16.07 6.06 1.85
C ILE A 38 17.13 6.17 2.95
N ARG A 39 18.24 6.86 2.61
CA ARG A 39 19.42 6.99 3.48
C ARG A 39 19.64 8.40 3.99
N LYS A 40 18.83 9.35 3.52
CA LYS A 40 19.01 10.78 3.75
C LYS A 40 17.66 11.43 4.03
N ASN A 41 17.67 12.48 4.83
CA ASN A 41 16.53 13.38 4.96
C ASN A 41 16.45 14.33 3.75
N TRP A 42 15.43 15.19 3.74
CA TRP A 42 15.21 16.21 2.70
C TRP A 42 16.35 17.24 2.57
N GLU A 43 17.16 17.41 3.60
CA GLU A 43 18.35 18.28 3.60
C GLU A 43 19.61 17.55 3.06
N GLY A 44 19.48 16.28 2.70
CA GLY A 44 20.59 15.46 2.22
C GLY A 44 21.50 14.92 3.32
N LYS A 45 21.20 15.19 4.60
CA LYS A 45 21.92 14.62 5.75
C LYS A 45 21.63 13.13 5.84
N LYS A 46 22.67 12.31 5.97
CA LYS A 46 22.51 10.87 6.18
C LYS A 46 21.84 10.64 7.54
N PHE A 47 20.99 9.62 7.62
CA PHE A 47 20.61 9.10 8.92
C PHE A 47 21.87 8.65 9.67
N ASN A 48 21.95 8.96 10.97
CA ASN A 48 23.08 8.59 11.82
C ASN A 48 23.08 7.07 12.07
N ASP A 49 24.14 6.55 12.70
CA ASP A 49 24.22 5.11 12.99
C ASP A 49 23.12 4.61 13.96
N GLU A 50 22.44 5.51 14.67
CA GLU A 50 21.31 5.21 15.55
C GLU A 50 20.02 4.90 14.76
N HIS A 51 19.80 5.57 13.64
CA HIS A 51 18.64 5.35 12.77
C HIS A 51 19.10 4.75 11.43
N GLY A 52 18.94 3.43 11.30
CA GLY A 52 19.23 2.74 10.04
C GLY A 52 18.41 3.27 8.85
N PRO A 53 18.76 2.91 7.61
CA PRO A 53 18.01 3.36 6.44
C PRO A 53 16.59 2.78 6.40
N ILE A 54 15.67 3.51 5.78
CA ILE A 54 14.34 2.98 5.44
C ILE A 54 14.51 2.12 4.19
N LYS A 55 14.16 0.84 4.28
CA LYS A 55 14.25 -0.12 3.18
C LYS A 55 12.85 -0.47 2.70
N ILE A 56 12.60 -0.29 1.41
CA ILE A 56 11.34 -0.64 0.79
C ILE A 56 11.61 -1.69 -0.28
N SER A 57 10.89 -2.81 -0.20
CA SER A 57 10.93 -3.87 -1.19
C SER A 57 9.53 -4.16 -1.69
N MET A 58 9.38 -4.24 -3.01
CA MET A 58 8.11 -4.51 -3.68
C MET A 58 8.24 -5.73 -4.56
N LYS A 59 7.22 -6.58 -4.55
CA LYS A 59 7.11 -7.73 -5.45
C LYS A 59 5.76 -7.70 -6.13
N TRP A 60 5.78 -7.92 -7.44
CA TRP A 60 4.57 -8.10 -8.22
C TRP A 60 4.13 -9.56 -8.13
N HIS A 61 2.85 -9.76 -7.84
CA HIS A 61 2.24 -11.07 -7.83
C HIS A 61 1.06 -11.07 -8.78
N PHE A 62 1.08 -12.04 -9.68
CA PHE A 62 -0.02 -12.33 -10.60
C PHE A 62 -0.56 -13.72 -10.30
N GLU A 63 -1.84 -13.79 -9.96
CA GLU A 63 -2.55 -15.06 -9.77
C GLU A 63 -3.61 -15.20 -10.87
N ARG A 64 -3.41 -16.21 -11.73
CA ARG A 64 -4.40 -16.60 -12.73
C ARG A 64 -5.16 -17.82 -12.24
N MET A 65 -6.40 -17.59 -11.79
CA MET A 65 -7.33 -18.67 -11.47
C MET A 65 -8.34 -18.86 -12.60
N MET A 66 -8.46 -20.09 -13.14
CA MET A 66 -9.47 -20.42 -14.14
C MET A 66 -10.88 -20.16 -13.60
N GLY A 67 -11.71 -19.45 -14.36
CA GLY A 67 -13.08 -19.12 -13.96
C GLY A 67 -13.22 -18.03 -12.89
N LYS A 68 -12.13 -17.38 -12.47
CA LYS A 68 -12.14 -16.24 -11.54
C LYS A 68 -11.39 -15.03 -12.12
N PRO A 69 -11.69 -13.80 -11.67
CA PRO A 69 -10.87 -12.64 -12.03
C PRO A 69 -9.40 -12.88 -11.67
N HIS A 70 -8.50 -12.50 -12.58
CA HIS A 70 -7.07 -12.55 -12.27
C HIS A 70 -6.77 -11.56 -11.15
N LYS A 71 -5.97 -11.97 -10.16
CA LYS A 71 -5.50 -11.06 -9.12
C LYS A 71 -4.13 -10.52 -9.53
N ARG A 72 -4.00 -9.20 -9.47
CA ARG A 72 -2.72 -8.49 -9.59
C ARG A 72 -2.52 -7.76 -8.29
N VAL A 73 -1.48 -8.12 -7.54
CA VAL A 73 -1.17 -7.46 -6.28
C VAL A 73 0.29 -7.06 -6.21
N ILE A 74 0.50 -6.04 -5.39
CA ILE A 74 1.79 -5.50 -5.03
C ILE A 74 2.02 -5.90 -3.58
N ARG A 75 3.02 -6.72 -3.31
CA ARG A 75 3.47 -6.94 -1.93
C ARG A 75 4.57 -5.95 -1.63
N VAL A 76 4.29 -5.01 -0.73
CA VAL A 76 5.30 -4.11 -0.19
C VAL A 76 5.75 -4.63 1.18
N LYS A 77 7.07 -4.66 1.41
CA LYS A 77 7.68 -4.81 2.72
C LYS A 77 8.52 -3.58 3.02
N ILE A 78 8.26 -2.98 4.16
CA ILE A 78 8.95 -1.79 4.68
C ILE A 78 9.72 -2.22 5.93
N VAL A 79 10.97 -1.80 6.03
CA VAL A 79 11.78 -1.91 7.24
C VAL A 79 12.34 -0.53 7.51
N ALA A 80 11.93 0.09 8.61
CA ALA A 80 12.32 1.44 9.00
C ALA A 80 12.69 1.45 10.49
N PRO A 81 13.48 2.44 10.95
CA PRO A 81 13.54 2.78 12.38
C PRO A 81 12.13 3.06 12.92
N PHE A 82 11.90 2.71 14.18
CA PHE A 82 10.70 3.08 14.92
C PHE A 82 11.09 4.22 15.86
N ILE A 83 10.50 5.39 15.64
CA ILE A 83 10.84 6.63 16.37
C ILE A 83 9.92 6.80 17.58
N ASP A 84 8.67 6.32 17.49
CA ASP A 84 7.63 6.40 18.53
C ASP A 84 7.32 7.85 18.95
N ASP A 85 7.38 8.78 17.99
CA ASP A 85 7.11 10.21 18.18
C ASP A 85 6.50 10.80 16.88
N PRO A 86 5.28 11.39 16.92
CA PRO A 86 4.43 11.61 18.10
C PRO A 86 3.75 10.34 18.60
N GLU A 87 3.08 10.43 19.77
CA GLU A 87 2.21 9.35 20.27
C GLU A 87 1.22 8.89 19.18
N PRO A 88 0.95 7.58 19.09
CA PRO A 88 0.09 7.03 18.03
C PRO A 88 -1.35 7.58 18.10
N PRO A 89 -2.11 7.47 16.99
CA PRO A 89 -3.54 7.78 17.00
C PRO A 89 -4.25 7.02 18.12
N SER A 90 -5.18 7.69 18.80
CA SER A 90 -5.93 7.11 19.92
C SER A 90 -6.87 5.97 19.49
N GLU A 91 -7.26 5.97 18.21
CA GLU A 91 -8.07 4.94 17.59
C GLU A 91 -7.33 3.60 17.51
N MET A 92 -8.08 2.51 17.52
CA MET A 92 -7.51 1.20 17.22
C MET A 92 -6.99 1.14 15.77
N ALA A 93 -6.09 0.19 15.50
CA ALA A 93 -5.59 -0.10 14.16
C ALA A 93 -6.71 -0.17 13.11
N GLY A 94 -6.49 0.43 11.95
CA GLY A 94 -7.50 0.58 10.90
C GLY A 94 -7.31 1.83 10.06
N ILE A 95 -8.39 2.28 9.41
CA ILE A 95 -8.35 3.50 8.60
C ILE A 95 -8.17 4.71 9.50
N CYS A 96 -7.13 5.51 9.25
CA CYS A 96 -6.81 6.71 10.00
C CYS A 96 -6.67 7.90 9.04
N PRO A 97 -7.66 8.80 8.98
CA PRO A 97 -7.50 10.08 8.28
C PRO A 97 -6.35 10.89 8.87
N ASP A 98 -5.68 11.68 8.03
CA ASP A 98 -4.57 12.55 8.43
C ASP A 98 -3.40 11.82 9.12
N LEU A 99 -3.16 10.56 8.72
CA LEU A 99 -2.13 9.68 9.32
C LEU A 99 -0.71 10.25 9.16
N TRP A 100 -0.46 11.11 8.17
CA TRP A 100 0.78 11.88 8.02
C TRP A 100 1.12 12.80 9.22
N ASN A 101 0.17 13.09 10.12
CA ASN A 101 0.46 13.79 11.38
C ASN A 101 1.17 12.92 12.41
N TYR A 102 1.28 11.61 12.16
CA TYR A 102 1.90 10.61 13.03
C TYR A 102 3.09 9.95 12.34
N GLU A 103 3.79 9.05 13.04
CA GLU A 103 4.82 8.22 12.42
C GLU A 103 4.19 7.32 11.34
N CYS A 104 4.57 7.56 10.09
CA CYS A 104 4.07 6.80 8.95
C CYS A 104 5.07 6.72 7.80
N VAL A 105 4.82 5.80 6.87
CA VAL A 105 5.45 5.78 5.55
C VAL A 105 4.37 5.96 4.49
N GLU A 106 4.61 6.89 3.57
CA GLU A 106 3.76 7.17 2.43
C GLU A 106 4.36 6.59 1.14
N MET A 107 3.51 6.05 0.27
CA MET A 107 3.87 5.57 -1.06
C MET A 107 2.89 6.06 -2.09
N PHE A 108 3.42 6.56 -3.22
CA PHE A 108 2.62 7.11 -4.32
C PHE A 108 2.81 6.26 -5.57
N PHE A 109 1.71 5.68 -6.08
CA PHE A 109 1.65 4.92 -7.33
C PHE A 109 0.98 5.76 -8.41
N ALA A 110 1.78 6.47 -9.20
CA ALA A 110 1.30 7.36 -10.25
C ALA A 110 1.23 6.68 -11.63
N ASN A 111 0.33 7.16 -12.49
CA ASN A 111 0.27 6.79 -13.90
C ASN A 111 0.50 8.00 -14.83
N ASN A 112 0.56 7.73 -16.14
CA ASN A 112 0.80 8.75 -17.16
C ASN A 112 -0.39 9.68 -17.45
N LYS A 113 -1.50 9.55 -16.72
CA LYS A 113 -2.68 10.44 -16.83
C LYS A 113 -2.76 11.45 -15.68
N GLY A 114 -1.74 11.51 -14.83
CA GLY A 114 -1.74 12.37 -13.65
C GLY A 114 -2.65 11.88 -12.52
N HIS A 115 -3.13 10.63 -12.60
CA HIS A 115 -3.79 9.99 -11.46
C HIS A 115 -2.76 9.24 -10.62
N TYR A 116 -3.01 9.14 -9.32
CA TYR A 116 -2.17 8.35 -8.44
C TYR A 116 -2.96 7.74 -7.28
N THR A 117 -2.46 6.62 -6.77
CA THR A 117 -2.87 6.06 -5.47
C THR A 117 -1.83 6.44 -4.43
N GLU A 118 -2.29 7.01 -3.33
CA GLU A 118 -1.49 7.28 -2.14
C GLU A 118 -1.80 6.21 -1.10
N VAL A 119 -0.76 5.66 -0.48
CA VAL A 119 -0.85 4.62 0.54
C VAL A 119 0.00 5.03 1.72
N GLU A 120 -0.64 5.22 2.87
CA GLU A 120 0.00 5.55 4.13
C GLU A 120 -0.12 4.36 5.09
N VAL A 121 0.98 4.03 5.77
CA VAL A 121 1.01 2.95 6.77
C VAL A 121 1.77 3.39 8.01
N GLY A 122 1.13 3.26 9.17
CA GLY A 122 1.73 3.52 10.48
C GLY A 122 2.23 2.23 11.15
N PRO A 123 3.21 2.31 12.06
CA PRO A 123 3.78 1.15 12.75
C PRO A 123 2.77 0.46 13.68
N HIS A 124 1.69 1.15 14.06
CA HIS A 124 0.64 0.65 14.97
C HIS A 124 -0.54 -0.02 14.25
N GLY A 125 -0.43 -0.27 12.93
CA GLY A 125 -1.46 -0.94 12.14
C GLY A 125 -2.54 0.00 11.58
N HIS A 126 -2.38 1.31 11.76
CA HIS A 126 -3.15 2.32 11.04
C HIS A 126 -2.72 2.41 9.58
N TRP A 127 -3.67 2.70 8.70
CA TRP A 127 -3.41 2.88 7.29
C TRP A 127 -4.39 3.88 6.67
N LEU A 128 -4.00 4.46 5.54
CA LEU A 128 -4.87 5.28 4.71
C LEU A 128 -4.59 4.98 3.23
N VAL A 129 -5.63 4.88 2.41
CA VAL A 129 -5.45 4.73 0.96
C VAL A 129 -6.34 5.70 0.20
N LEU A 130 -5.70 6.63 -0.49
CA LEU A 130 -6.36 7.70 -1.24
C LEU A 130 -6.17 7.51 -2.75
N LEU A 131 -7.21 7.85 -3.50
CA LEU A 131 -7.21 7.87 -4.95
C LEU A 131 -7.28 9.32 -5.42
N HIS A 132 -6.36 9.72 -6.27
CA HIS A 132 -6.28 11.08 -6.77
C HIS A 132 -6.43 11.18 -8.28
N LYS A 133 -7.18 12.19 -8.74
CA LYS A 133 -7.41 12.50 -10.15
C LYS A 133 -6.77 13.84 -10.54
N GLY A 134 -5.46 13.93 -10.32
CA GLY A 134 -4.71 15.17 -10.45
C GLY A 134 -4.09 15.55 -9.12
N TYR A 135 -3.39 16.69 -9.10
CA TYR A 135 -2.66 17.12 -7.90
C TYR A 135 -3.62 17.40 -6.74
N ARG A 136 -3.52 16.59 -5.67
CA ARG A 136 -4.33 16.70 -4.45
C ARG A 136 -5.85 16.67 -4.69
N ASP A 137 -6.29 16.10 -5.81
CA ASP A 137 -7.72 15.95 -6.13
C ASP A 137 -8.21 14.57 -5.69
N CYS A 138 -8.45 14.42 -4.37
CA CYS A 138 -8.86 13.16 -3.77
C CYS A 138 -10.31 12.82 -4.13
N ILE A 139 -10.55 11.60 -4.62
CA ILE A 139 -11.87 11.13 -5.09
C ILE A 139 -12.48 10.04 -4.19
N ASN A 140 -11.83 9.70 -3.08
CA ASN A 140 -12.36 8.80 -2.05
C ASN A 140 -12.07 9.35 -0.62
N ASN A 141 -12.44 8.60 0.41
CA ASN A 141 -12.33 8.99 1.82
C ASN A 141 -11.42 8.06 2.63
N GLY A 142 -10.37 7.51 2.03
CA GLY A 142 -9.50 6.53 2.69
C GLY A 142 -10.03 5.10 2.68
N LYS A 143 -11.33 4.92 2.50
CA LYS A 143 -11.93 3.61 2.26
C LYS A 143 -11.78 3.26 0.78
N ILE A 144 -11.33 2.04 0.52
CA ILE A 144 -11.31 1.45 -0.82
C ILE A 144 -12.51 0.51 -1.03
N TYR A 145 -13.40 0.43 -0.03
CA TYR A 145 -14.58 -0.45 -0.03
C TYR A 145 -15.77 0.30 0.60
N ASN A 146 -16.98 0.09 0.07
CA ASN A 146 -18.25 0.38 0.74
C ASN A 146 -18.85 -0.90 1.29
#